data_AF-A0AAN8WH65-F1
#
_entry.id   AF-A0AAN8WH65-F1
#
_cell.length_a   1.000
_cell.length_b   1.000
_cell.length_c   1.000
_cell.angle_alpha   90.00
_cell.angle_beta   90.00
_cell.angle_gamma   90.00
#
_symmetry.space_group_name_H-M   'P 1'
#
loop_
_entity.id
_entity.type
_entity.pdbx_description
1 polymer ?
#
loop_
_entity_poly.entity_id
_entity_poly.type
_entity_poly.pdbx_seq_one_letter_code
_entity_poly.pdbx_strand_id
1 'polypeptide(L)'
;MAIRNSIFNFSVVVEQIQLDILRLLMDAKDAALYQNSSRALFLAKFRTFLKEHAPGSRVPAVSFTPLPVILCLFHHLLSIFYELWLSENPGSEVTIPPRLFYEGSLNYFDTDRLGGLESHLQKTLKKELEEHLPRPYTETSEVIDNATAGGTSFGTDIEMDLDGPSTSGALLGEPLVSQKPTESLDVHHMNMTSVSKEDKSLRHPQTKLIHDSLLHLLDGIVLLYHIGAHKQLGKIAAQRDSMNDNIAHVLELDKKINYCSQNGSHPSLLEEMGSSRAVFINKLEEQARQQAWVTAAVHSQTKHMQLINLIEVILKTLKNASNEGGLFGFVPDFYVSSLTEMCTAIRLYFTEPPEKVPESQNLLTAVGEFLALHFCDSRIVYANSKDSLIQALGGFVFHQTTLTALEMMPEQ
;
A
#
# COMPACT_ATOMS: atom_id res chain seq x y z
N MET A 1 -13.34 15.07 -24.88
CA MET A 1 -13.04 16.16 -23.93
C MET A 1 -14.13 16.35 -22.88
N ALA A 2 -15.41 16.48 -23.26
CA ALA A 2 -16.54 16.60 -22.32
C ALA A 2 -16.68 15.44 -21.31
N ILE A 3 -16.57 14.18 -21.77
CA ILE A 3 -16.63 12.99 -20.90
C ILE A 3 -15.50 12.98 -19.87
N ARG A 4 -14.27 13.30 -20.29
CA ARG A 4 -13.10 13.42 -19.40
C ARG A 4 -13.34 14.44 -18.30
N ASN A 5 -13.86 15.62 -18.66
CA ASN A 5 -14.13 16.68 -17.69
C ASN A 5 -15.27 16.31 -16.73
N SER A 6 -16.30 15.60 -17.22
CA SER A 6 -17.39 15.12 -16.37
C SER A 6 -16.93 14.05 -15.37
N ILE A 7 -16.11 13.10 -15.80
CA ILE A 7 -15.53 12.06 -14.92
C ILE A 7 -14.64 12.73 -13.87
N PHE A 8 -13.80 13.68 -14.29
CA PHE A 8 -12.94 14.43 -13.38
C PHE A 8 -13.74 15.16 -12.31
N ASN A 9 -14.77 15.92 -12.69
CA ASN A 9 -15.61 16.67 -11.74
C ASN A 9 -16.31 15.73 -10.75
N PHE A 10 -16.85 14.60 -11.21
CA PHE A 10 -17.49 13.64 -10.32
C PHE A 10 -16.49 13.00 -9.35
N SER A 11 -15.30 12.64 -9.85
CA SER A 11 -14.22 12.08 -9.02
C SER A 11 -13.82 13.03 -7.90
N VAL A 12 -13.66 14.33 -8.19
CA VAL A 12 -13.30 15.35 -7.20
C VAL A 12 -14.36 15.49 -6.11
N VAL A 13 -15.64 15.49 -6.49
CA VAL A 13 -16.75 15.60 -5.50
C VAL A 13 -16.78 14.38 -4.58
N VAL A 14 -16.62 13.18 -5.12
CA VAL A 14 -16.60 11.94 -4.32
C VAL A 14 -15.37 11.90 -3.41
N GLU A 15 -14.20 12.27 -3.92
CA GLU A 15 -12.98 12.39 -3.11
C GLU A 15 -13.19 13.36 -1.95
N GLN A 16 -13.77 14.54 -2.21
CA GLN A 16 -14.00 15.53 -1.15
C GLN A 16 -14.93 14.98 -0.05
N ILE A 17 -16.02 14.31 -0.42
CA ILE A 17 -16.92 13.68 0.55
C ILE A 17 -16.19 12.62 1.37
N GLN A 18 -15.37 11.78 0.73
CA GLN A 18 -14.60 10.75 1.41
C GLN A 18 -13.58 11.37 2.37
N LEU A 19 -12.91 12.45 1.98
CA LEU A 19 -12.01 13.19 2.85
C LEU A 19 -12.75 13.82 4.04
N ASP A 20 -13.93 14.41 3.83
CA ASP A 20 -14.74 14.99 4.91
C ASP A 20 -15.19 13.93 5.93
N ILE A 21 -15.58 12.74 5.46
CA ILE A 21 -15.89 11.60 6.33
C ILE A 21 -14.64 11.19 7.13
N LEU A 22 -13.48 11.09 6.48
CA LEU A 22 -12.24 10.75 7.18
C LEU A 22 -11.84 11.82 8.20
N ARG A 23 -12.00 13.11 7.90
CA ARG A 23 -11.77 14.21 8.87
C ARG A 23 -12.62 14.03 10.12
N LEU A 24 -13.90 13.71 9.95
CA LEU A 24 -14.81 13.46 11.07
C LEU A 24 -14.36 12.23 11.89
N LEU A 25 -13.99 11.14 11.22
CA LEU A 25 -13.50 9.93 11.88
C LEU A 25 -12.14 10.11 12.56
N MET A 26 -11.35 11.12 12.13
CA MET A 26 -10.05 11.43 12.70
C MET A 26 -10.12 12.44 13.86
N ASP A 27 -11.29 12.80 14.37
CA ASP A 27 -11.36 13.66 15.55
C ASP A 27 -10.85 12.92 16.81
N ALA A 28 -9.92 13.55 17.54
CA ALA A 28 -9.37 13.03 18.79
C ALA A 28 -9.92 13.75 20.04
N LYS A 29 -10.78 14.77 19.86
CA LYS A 29 -11.27 15.67 20.91
C LYS A 29 -12.78 15.63 21.07
N ASP A 30 -13.45 14.72 20.37
CA ASP A 30 -14.89 14.49 20.42
C ASP A 30 -15.36 13.72 21.67
N ALA A 31 -14.42 13.23 22.49
CA ALA A 31 -14.69 12.53 23.74
C ALA A 31 -13.79 13.01 24.90
N ALA A 32 -14.25 12.81 26.15
CA ALA A 32 -13.50 13.21 27.35
C ALA A 32 -12.21 12.38 27.58
N LEU A 33 -12.21 11.13 27.11
CA LEU A 33 -11.05 10.25 27.12
C LEU A 33 -10.69 9.91 25.67
N TYR A 34 -9.41 10.01 25.33
CA TYR A 34 -8.92 9.72 23.98
C TYR A 34 -9.33 8.32 23.49
N GLN A 35 -9.34 7.31 24.36
CA GLN A 35 -9.73 5.94 24.03
C GLN A 35 -11.16 5.83 23.46
N ASN A 36 -12.03 6.79 23.81
CA ASN A 36 -13.41 6.85 23.35
C ASN A 36 -13.61 7.83 22.18
N SER A 37 -12.53 8.44 21.68
CA SER A 37 -12.60 9.34 20.53
C SER A 37 -12.85 8.58 19.23
N SER A 38 -13.41 9.28 18.24
CA SER A 38 -13.58 8.73 16.89
C SER A 38 -12.26 8.24 16.30
N ARG A 39 -11.16 8.99 16.49
CA ARG A 39 -9.82 8.62 16.02
C ARG A 39 -9.35 7.30 16.63
N ALA A 40 -9.49 7.13 17.94
CA ALA A 40 -9.05 5.89 18.60
C ALA A 40 -9.83 4.67 18.09
N LEU A 41 -11.16 4.81 17.94
CA LEU A 41 -12.01 3.75 17.40
C LEU A 41 -11.66 3.43 15.94
N PHE A 42 -11.45 4.45 15.11
CA PHE A 42 -11.03 4.26 13.73
C PHE A 42 -9.70 3.52 13.65
N LEU A 43 -8.68 3.95 14.40
CA LEU A 43 -7.36 3.31 14.37
C LEU A 43 -7.42 1.85 14.82
N ALA A 44 -8.24 1.52 15.83
CA ALA A 44 -8.47 0.14 16.24
C ALA A 44 -9.11 -0.70 15.12
N LYS A 45 -10.14 -0.16 14.44
CA LYS A 45 -10.79 -0.82 13.30
C LYS A 45 -9.86 -0.93 12.10
N PHE A 46 -9.08 0.10 11.81
CA PHE A 46 -8.10 0.12 10.74
C PHE A 46 -6.99 -0.92 10.97
N ARG A 47 -6.49 -1.04 12.22
CA ARG A 47 -5.53 -2.11 12.56
C ARG A 47 -6.14 -3.51 12.43
N THR A 48 -7.40 -3.67 12.80
CA THR A 48 -8.12 -4.94 12.59
C THR A 48 -8.20 -5.27 11.10
N PHE A 49 -8.56 -4.30 10.26
CA PHE A 49 -8.57 -4.43 8.81
C PHE A 49 -7.19 -4.81 8.24
N LEU A 50 -6.12 -4.15 8.69
CA LEU A 50 -4.75 -4.48 8.26
C LEU A 50 -4.37 -5.91 8.65
N LYS A 51 -4.74 -6.35 9.86
CA LYS A 51 -4.50 -7.73 10.33
C LYS A 51 -5.20 -8.75 9.44
N GLU A 52 -6.47 -8.52 9.13
CA GLU A 52 -7.29 -9.40 8.30
C GLU A 52 -6.77 -9.50 6.87
N HIS A 53 -5.96 -8.54 6.41
CA HIS A 53 -5.43 -8.51 5.06
C HIS A 53 -3.90 -8.63 4.96
N ALA A 54 -3.24 -8.90 6.09
CA ALA A 54 -1.82 -9.21 6.13
C ALA A 54 -1.51 -10.58 5.48
N PRO A 55 -0.27 -10.80 5.00
CA PRO A 55 0.17 -12.10 4.51
C PRO A 55 -0.09 -13.20 5.57
N GLY A 56 -0.65 -14.33 5.14
CA GLY A 56 -1.01 -15.44 6.05
C GLY A 56 -2.43 -15.41 6.61
N SER A 57 -3.21 -14.35 6.34
CA SER A 57 -4.63 -14.31 6.70
C SER A 57 -5.48 -15.30 5.88
N ARG A 58 -6.55 -15.81 6.51
CA ARG A 58 -7.58 -16.66 5.87
C ARG A 58 -8.61 -15.87 5.07
N VAL A 59 -8.64 -14.55 5.22
CA VAL A 59 -9.54 -13.65 4.47
C VAL A 59 -8.95 -13.42 3.07
N PRO A 60 -9.77 -13.31 2.00
CA PRO A 60 -9.28 -12.96 0.68
C PRO A 60 -8.39 -11.73 0.73
N ALA A 61 -7.22 -11.82 0.08
CA ALA A 61 -6.25 -10.74 0.08
C ALA A 61 -6.89 -9.43 -0.43
N VAL A 62 -6.58 -8.31 0.23
CA VAL A 62 -7.05 -6.97 -0.17
C VAL A 62 -6.70 -6.63 -1.62
N SER A 63 -5.71 -7.31 -2.20
CA SER A 63 -5.38 -7.25 -3.63
C SER A 63 -6.54 -7.66 -4.56
N PHE A 64 -7.56 -8.36 -4.07
CA PHE A 64 -8.77 -8.69 -4.84
C PHE A 64 -9.86 -7.63 -4.77
N THR A 65 -9.74 -6.66 -3.86
CA THR A 65 -10.65 -5.52 -3.88
C THR A 65 -10.46 -4.71 -5.17
N PRO A 66 -11.54 -4.08 -5.68
CA PRO A 66 -11.45 -3.27 -6.88
C PRO A 66 -10.35 -2.20 -6.74
N LEU A 67 -9.59 -2.03 -7.82
CA LEU A 67 -8.52 -1.05 -7.97
C LEU A 67 -8.87 0.34 -7.37
N PRO A 68 -10.10 0.89 -7.59
CA PRO A 68 -10.50 2.19 -7.05
C PRO A 68 -10.59 2.29 -5.54
N VAL A 69 -10.66 1.19 -4.81
CA VAL A 69 -11.01 1.26 -3.38
C VAL A 69 -9.75 1.45 -2.55
N ILE A 70 -8.78 0.55 -2.67
CA ILE A 70 -7.61 0.52 -1.79
C ILE A 70 -6.60 1.61 -2.13
N LEU A 71 -6.37 1.83 -3.43
CA LEU A 71 -5.41 2.85 -3.85
C LEU A 71 -5.92 4.25 -3.51
N CYS A 72 -7.21 4.52 -3.72
CA CYS A 72 -7.82 5.78 -3.29
C CYS A 72 -7.83 5.90 -1.76
N LEU A 73 -8.21 4.85 -1.02
CA LEU A 73 -8.14 4.86 0.45
C LEU A 73 -6.73 5.20 0.95
N PHE A 74 -5.69 4.57 0.38
CA PHE A 74 -4.30 4.89 0.69
C PHE A 74 -4.00 6.39 0.49
N HIS A 75 -4.33 6.94 -0.69
CA HIS A 75 -4.10 8.35 -0.98
C HIS A 75 -4.93 9.30 -0.10
N HIS A 76 -6.16 8.95 0.25
CA HIS A 76 -7.01 9.75 1.13
C HIS A 76 -6.48 9.75 2.57
N LEU A 77 -6.11 8.59 3.10
CA LEU A 77 -5.50 8.48 4.44
C LEU A 77 -4.19 9.27 4.52
N LEU A 78 -3.37 9.19 3.48
CA LEU A 78 -2.12 9.97 3.41
C LEU A 78 -2.39 11.47 3.35
N SER A 79 -3.40 11.90 2.59
CA SER A 79 -3.81 13.31 2.52
C SER A 79 -4.26 13.84 3.89
N ILE A 80 -5.12 13.09 4.57
CA ILE A 80 -5.62 13.43 5.91
C ILE A 80 -4.50 13.41 6.95
N PHE A 81 -3.60 12.42 6.86
CA PHE A 81 -2.44 12.37 7.75
C PHE A 81 -1.60 13.65 7.67
N TYR A 82 -1.24 14.11 6.46
CA TYR A 82 -0.44 15.33 6.33
C TYR A 82 -1.19 16.58 6.79
N GLU A 83 -2.49 16.67 6.51
CA GLU A 83 -3.35 17.77 6.99
C GLU A 83 -3.37 17.84 8.53
N LEU A 84 -3.57 16.69 9.18
CA LEU A 84 -3.59 16.59 10.64
C LEU A 84 -2.21 16.78 11.26
N TRP A 85 -1.16 16.26 10.64
CA TRP A 85 0.20 16.44 11.13
C TRP A 85 0.62 17.91 11.13
N LEU A 86 0.34 18.63 10.04
CA LEU A 86 0.64 20.06 9.93
C LEU A 86 -0.16 20.91 10.93
N SER A 87 -1.40 20.52 11.24
CA SER A 87 -2.26 21.26 12.17
C SER A 87 -1.98 20.95 13.64
N GLU A 88 -1.69 19.70 13.98
CA GLU A 88 -1.47 19.26 15.37
C GLU A 88 -0.02 19.35 15.83
N ASN A 89 0.94 19.24 14.90
CA ASN A 89 2.37 19.22 15.19
C ASN A 89 3.14 20.23 14.32
N PRO A 90 2.81 21.53 14.40
CA PRO A 90 3.41 22.54 13.54
C PRO A 90 4.94 22.60 13.75
N GLY A 91 5.69 22.54 12.65
CA GLY A 91 7.16 22.58 12.65
C GLY A 91 7.85 21.28 13.09
N SER A 92 7.10 20.23 13.43
CA SER A 92 7.68 18.90 13.66
C SER A 92 7.83 18.17 12.33
N GLU A 93 9.02 17.68 12.07
CA GLU A 93 9.28 16.88 10.88
C GLU A 93 8.55 15.53 10.97
N VAL A 94 8.03 15.05 9.85
CA VAL A 94 7.36 13.76 9.77
C VAL A 94 8.42 12.67 9.78
N THR A 95 8.50 11.89 10.85
CA THR A 95 9.35 10.69 10.91
C THR A 95 8.77 9.73 11.95
N ILE A 96 8.83 8.43 11.68
CA ILE A 96 8.45 7.42 12.67
C ILE A 96 9.66 7.18 13.58
N PRO A 97 9.57 7.49 14.87
CA PRO A 97 10.70 7.29 15.78
C PRO A 97 10.95 5.79 15.99
N PRO A 98 12.21 5.31 15.92
CA PRO A 98 12.50 3.87 15.94
C PRO A 98 12.00 3.15 17.20
N ARG A 99 11.88 3.88 18.33
CA ARG A 99 11.24 3.39 19.56
C ARG A 99 9.91 2.66 19.35
N LEU A 100 9.10 3.07 18.37
CA LEU A 100 7.79 2.45 18.12
C LEU A 100 7.92 0.99 17.67
N PHE A 101 9.06 0.59 17.12
CA PHE A 101 9.30 -0.77 16.66
C PHE A 101 9.58 -1.76 17.80
N TYR A 102 9.97 -1.29 18.98
CA TYR A 102 10.36 -2.13 20.11
C TYR A 102 9.72 -1.75 21.47
N GLU A 103 9.01 -0.63 21.55
CA GLU A 103 8.24 -0.21 22.75
C GLU A 103 7.00 -1.11 22.99
N GLY A 104 6.50 -1.79 21.95
CA GLY A 104 5.33 -2.67 22.03
C GLY A 104 3.98 -1.94 21.95
N SER A 105 3.99 -0.65 21.58
CA SER A 105 2.76 0.13 21.35
C SER A 105 2.01 -0.27 20.09
N LEU A 106 2.72 -0.85 19.12
CA LEU A 106 2.19 -1.34 17.85
C LEU A 106 2.29 -2.87 17.81
N ASN A 107 1.19 -3.49 17.39
CA ASN A 107 1.16 -4.91 17.08
C ASN A 107 1.34 -5.06 15.57
N TYR A 108 2.45 -5.67 15.18
CA TYR A 108 2.78 -5.98 13.80
C TYR A 108 2.37 -7.41 13.40
N PHE A 109 1.47 -8.04 14.16
CA PHE A 109 0.93 -9.36 13.89
C PHE A 109 2.05 -10.41 13.80
N ASP A 110 2.03 -11.24 12.77
CA ASP A 110 3.06 -12.25 12.48
C ASP A 110 4.09 -11.75 11.45
N THR A 111 4.22 -10.42 11.31
CA THR A 111 5.16 -9.81 10.37
C THR A 111 6.60 -9.97 10.86
N ASP A 112 7.47 -10.42 9.97
CA ASP A 112 8.90 -10.59 10.23
C ASP A 112 9.60 -9.25 10.52
N ARG A 113 10.76 -9.31 11.18
CA ARG A 113 11.65 -8.15 11.41
C ARG A 113 12.90 -8.28 10.58
N LEU A 114 13.60 -7.16 10.35
CA LEU A 114 14.88 -7.17 9.65
C LEU A 114 15.87 -8.15 10.30
N GLY A 115 15.95 -8.18 11.63
CA GLY A 115 16.82 -9.08 12.39
C GLY A 115 16.27 -10.49 12.59
N GLY A 116 15.14 -10.84 11.97
CA GLY A 116 14.48 -12.14 12.10
C GLY A 116 13.33 -12.14 13.10
N LEU A 117 13.25 -13.16 13.96
CA LEU A 117 12.15 -13.33 14.90
C LEU A 117 12.20 -12.29 16.03
N GLU A 118 11.09 -11.60 16.29
CA GLU A 118 11.00 -10.61 17.37
C GLU A 118 11.37 -11.18 18.74
N SER A 119 10.91 -12.40 19.06
CA SER A 119 11.21 -13.07 20.32
C SER A 119 12.72 -13.34 20.51
N HIS A 120 13.46 -13.53 19.42
CA HIS A 120 14.91 -13.68 19.46
C HIS A 120 15.61 -12.32 19.68
N LEU A 121 15.13 -11.26 19.02
CA LEU A 121 15.66 -9.90 19.18
C LEU A 121 15.46 -9.38 20.60
N GLN A 122 14.27 -9.57 21.18
CA GLN A 122 13.97 -9.20 22.57
C GLN A 122 14.92 -9.88 23.58
N LYS A 123 15.30 -11.15 23.33
CA LYS A 123 16.24 -11.90 24.18
C LYS A 123 17.67 -11.42 24.01
N THR A 124 18.11 -11.21 22.77
CA THR A 124 19.51 -10.91 22.44
C THR A 124 19.86 -9.46 22.75
N LEU A 125 18.96 -8.53 22.50
CA LEU A 125 19.16 -7.08 22.64
C LEU A 125 18.52 -6.50 23.91
N LYS A 126 18.20 -7.34 24.89
CA LYS A 126 17.52 -6.93 26.14
C LYS A 126 18.21 -5.75 26.85
N LYS A 127 19.55 -5.75 26.89
CA LYS A 127 20.33 -4.66 27.52
C LYS A 127 20.17 -3.33 26.78
N GLU A 128 20.26 -3.36 25.45
CA GLU A 128 20.08 -2.17 24.60
C GLU A 128 18.65 -1.62 24.71
N LEU A 129 17.65 -2.50 24.82
CA LEU A 129 16.25 -2.12 25.06
C LEU A 129 16.06 -1.41 26.40
N GLU A 130 16.68 -1.91 27.47
CA GLU A 130 16.59 -1.32 28.80
C GLU A 130 17.23 0.08 28.89
N GLU A 131 18.19 0.38 28.00
CA GLU A 131 18.83 1.70 27.91
C GLU A 131 17.95 2.72 27.17
N HIS A 132 17.20 2.28 26.16
CA HIS A 132 16.37 3.15 25.32
C HIS A 132 14.92 3.31 25.82
N LEU A 133 14.41 2.36 26.62
CA LEU A 133 13.05 2.40 27.18
C LEU A 133 13.03 2.89 28.64
N PRO A 134 12.16 3.86 29.01
CA PRO A 134 11.95 4.24 30.40
C PRO A 134 11.39 3.06 31.24
N ARG A 135 12.05 2.69 32.35
CA ARG A 135 11.60 1.61 33.26
C ARG A 135 10.23 1.90 33.93
N PRO A 136 9.40 0.87 34.25
CA PRO A 136 9.72 -0.56 34.25
C PRO A 136 9.03 -1.32 33.11
N TYR A 137 9.82 -1.77 32.15
CA TYR A 137 9.44 -2.83 31.22
C TYR A 137 9.47 -4.17 31.99
N THR A 138 8.43 -4.43 32.79
CA THR A 138 8.25 -5.71 33.47
C THR A 138 7.44 -6.64 32.56
N GLU A 139 8.12 -7.66 32.05
CA GLU A 139 7.62 -8.96 31.57
C GLU A 139 6.14 -9.01 31.16
N THR A 140 5.90 -8.97 29.85
CA THR A 140 4.72 -9.62 29.25
C THR A 140 5.19 -10.55 28.14
N SER A 141 5.78 -11.67 28.54
CA SER A 141 5.93 -12.87 27.70
C SER A 141 6.11 -14.09 28.61
N GLU A 142 5.16 -14.30 29.51
CA GLU A 142 4.95 -15.65 30.03
C GLU A 142 4.08 -16.42 29.03
N VAL A 143 4.77 -17.27 28.27
CA VAL A 143 4.38 -18.60 27.78
C VAL A 143 2.91 -18.99 27.99
N ILE A 144 2.16 -19.16 26.89
CA ILE A 144 1.06 -20.13 26.85
C ILE A 144 1.46 -21.20 25.83
N ASP A 145 2.20 -22.19 26.32
CA ASP A 145 2.10 -23.54 25.80
C ASP A 145 0.69 -24.03 26.14
N ASN A 146 -0.14 -24.26 25.11
CA ASN A 146 -1.27 -25.17 25.24
C ASN A 146 -1.14 -26.24 24.17
N ALA A 147 -0.43 -27.30 24.54
CA ALA A 147 -0.71 -28.62 24.01
C ALA A 147 -2.16 -28.98 24.39
N THR A 148 -3.01 -29.24 23.40
CA THR A 148 -4.14 -30.14 23.58
C THR A 148 -4.20 -31.05 22.38
N ALA A 149 -3.89 -32.32 22.64
CA ALA A 149 -4.00 -33.42 21.72
C ALA A 149 -5.48 -33.70 21.38
N GLY A 150 -5.69 -34.20 20.16
CA GLY A 150 -6.82 -35.08 19.82
C GLY A 150 -7.99 -34.41 19.09
N GLY A 151 -8.10 -34.66 17.78
CA GLY A 151 -9.27 -34.27 17.01
C GLY A 151 -9.16 -34.55 15.51
N THR A 152 -9.00 -35.82 15.15
CA THR A 152 -9.45 -36.46 13.89
C THR A 152 -9.38 -35.68 12.58
N SER A 153 -8.46 -36.14 11.72
CA SER A 153 -8.44 -35.95 10.27
C SER A 153 -9.76 -36.37 9.62
N PHE A 154 -10.35 -35.45 8.85
CA PHE A 154 -11.15 -35.83 7.68
C PHE A 154 -10.46 -35.22 6.46
N GLY A 155 -9.86 -36.10 5.67
CA GLY A 155 -9.33 -35.78 4.35
C GLY A 155 -10.48 -35.64 3.36
N THR A 156 -10.39 -34.61 2.53
CA THR A 156 -10.95 -34.63 1.19
C THR A 156 -9.89 -34.04 0.28
N ASP A 157 -9.29 -34.94 -0.49
CA ASP A 157 -8.44 -34.63 -1.63
C ASP A 157 -9.23 -33.76 -2.61
N ILE A 158 -8.66 -32.62 -3.02
CA ILE A 158 -9.07 -31.93 -4.24
C ILE A 158 -7.79 -31.70 -5.04
N GLU A 159 -7.70 -32.43 -6.14
CA GLU A 159 -6.70 -32.35 -7.20
C GLU A 159 -6.36 -30.91 -7.58
N MET A 160 -5.05 -30.64 -7.65
CA MET A 160 -4.53 -29.56 -8.48
C MET A 160 -4.71 -29.97 -9.94
N ASP A 161 -5.41 -29.14 -10.72
CA ASP A 161 -5.26 -29.16 -12.17
C ASP A 161 -4.82 -27.78 -12.65
N LEU A 162 -3.79 -27.81 -13.47
CA LEU A 162 -2.99 -26.69 -13.93
C LEU A 162 -3.03 -26.74 -15.45
N ASP A 163 -3.92 -25.95 -16.08
CA ASP A 163 -3.75 -25.41 -17.45
C ASP A 163 -4.98 -24.62 -17.93
N GLY A 164 -4.74 -23.43 -18.51
CA GLY A 164 -5.73 -22.72 -19.35
C GLY A 164 -5.86 -21.20 -19.12
N PRO A 165 -5.81 -20.35 -20.19
CA PRO A 165 -5.77 -18.91 -20.06
C PRO A 165 -7.18 -18.34 -19.81
N SER A 166 -7.40 -17.75 -18.63
CA SER A 166 -8.68 -17.10 -18.32
C SER A 166 -8.74 -15.68 -18.87
N THR A 167 -9.35 -15.55 -20.04
CA THR A 167 -10.06 -14.33 -20.44
C THR A 167 -11.31 -14.20 -19.57
N SER A 168 -11.47 -13.10 -18.84
CA SER A 168 -12.75 -12.78 -18.20
C SER A 168 -13.04 -11.29 -18.31
N GLY A 169 -14.00 -10.99 -19.18
CA GLY A 169 -14.66 -9.70 -19.29
C GLY A 169 -15.50 -9.41 -18.05
N ALA A 170 -15.58 -8.14 -17.70
CA ALA A 170 -16.40 -7.63 -16.63
C ALA A 170 -17.89 -7.77 -16.99
N LEU A 171 -18.63 -8.53 -16.19
CA LEU A 171 -20.10 -8.45 -16.13
C LEU A 171 -20.45 -7.43 -15.04
N LEU A 172 -20.83 -6.23 -15.49
CA LEU A 172 -21.47 -5.21 -14.67
C LEU A 172 -22.91 -5.68 -14.38
N GLY A 173 -23.25 -5.89 -13.11
CA GLY A 173 -24.61 -6.23 -12.68
C GLY A 173 -25.53 -5.02 -12.69
N GLU A 174 -26.69 -5.16 -13.33
CA GLU A 174 -27.82 -4.22 -13.25
C GLU A 174 -28.60 -4.38 -11.92
N PRO A 175 -29.31 -3.33 -11.47
CA PRO A 175 -30.06 -3.36 -10.21
C PRO A 175 -31.49 -3.89 -10.42
N LEU A 176 -31.91 -4.90 -9.64
CA LEU A 176 -33.32 -5.25 -9.52
C LEU A 176 -33.97 -4.51 -8.34
N VAL A 177 -34.98 -3.70 -8.65
CA VAL A 177 -35.98 -3.19 -7.70
C VAL A 177 -37.30 -3.90 -7.95
N SER A 178 -37.90 -4.40 -6.87
CA SER A 178 -39.34 -4.38 -6.54
C SER A 178 -39.92 -5.74 -6.14
N GLN A 179 -40.16 -5.92 -4.84
CA GLN A 179 -41.44 -6.38 -4.28
C GLN A 179 -41.52 -6.00 -2.78
N LYS A 180 -42.71 -5.64 -2.32
CA LYS A 180 -43.09 -5.14 -0.97
C LYS A 180 -44.33 -5.97 -0.53
N PRO A 181 -44.84 -5.89 0.71
CA PRO A 181 -44.22 -6.15 2.02
C PRO A 181 -45.07 -7.10 2.91
N THR A 182 -44.47 -7.88 3.83
CA THR A 182 -45.20 -8.39 5.01
C THR A 182 -44.27 -8.57 6.20
N GLU A 183 -44.51 -7.75 7.23
CA GLU A 183 -44.46 -8.01 8.68
C GLU A 183 -43.41 -8.98 9.24
N SER A 184 -42.39 -8.44 9.93
CA SER A 184 -42.38 -8.26 11.40
C SER A 184 -40.94 -7.96 11.85
N LEU A 185 -40.83 -7.00 12.76
CA LEU A 185 -39.57 -6.57 13.36
C LEU A 185 -39.02 -7.68 14.26
N ASP A 186 -37.81 -8.15 13.98
CA ASP A 186 -36.95 -8.75 14.99
C ASP A 186 -35.53 -8.21 14.86
N VAL A 187 -35.22 -7.27 15.75
CA VAL A 187 -33.90 -6.69 15.91
C VAL A 187 -33.03 -7.73 16.60
N HIS A 188 -32.25 -8.49 15.83
CA HIS A 188 -31.17 -9.29 16.40
C HIS A 188 -30.09 -8.34 16.94
N HIS A 189 -30.16 -8.17 18.26
CA HIS A 189 -29.13 -7.62 19.11
C HIS A 189 -27.80 -8.35 18.83
N MET A 190 -26.92 -7.73 18.05
CA MET A 190 -25.52 -8.15 17.97
C MET A 190 -24.86 -7.84 19.30
N ASN A 191 -24.62 -8.89 20.09
CA ASN A 191 -23.95 -8.82 21.37
C ASN A 191 -22.53 -8.25 21.19
N MET A 192 -22.33 -7.03 21.67
CA MET A 192 -21.02 -6.46 21.96
C MET A 192 -20.59 -6.98 23.33
N THR A 193 -19.85 -8.10 23.37
CA THR A 193 -19.21 -8.54 24.61
C THR A 193 -17.80 -9.09 24.36
N SER A 194 -16.89 -8.63 25.22
CA SER A 194 -15.47 -9.00 25.43
C SER A 194 -14.40 -8.26 24.61
N VAL A 195 -14.36 -6.93 24.75
CA VAL A 195 -13.07 -6.22 24.83
C VAL A 195 -12.46 -6.58 26.19
N SER A 196 -11.69 -7.66 26.22
CA SER A 196 -10.92 -8.08 27.40
C SER A 196 -9.44 -7.85 27.13
N LYS A 197 -8.97 -6.64 27.49
CA LYS A 197 -7.64 -6.36 28.08
C LYS A 197 -7.53 -4.85 28.32
N GLU A 198 -8.28 -4.36 29.30
CA GLU A 198 -7.84 -3.24 30.11
C GLU A 198 -6.78 -3.78 31.08
N ASP A 199 -5.51 -3.43 30.88
CA ASP A 199 -4.69 -2.94 31.98
C ASP A 199 -3.42 -2.24 31.43
N LYS A 200 -3.06 -1.09 32.03
CA LYS A 200 -1.83 -0.28 31.82
C LYS A 200 -1.80 0.88 30.80
N SER A 201 -2.89 1.61 30.56
CA SER A 201 -2.82 2.93 29.84
C SER A 201 -3.17 4.16 30.73
N LEU A 202 -2.99 4.08 32.04
CA LEU A 202 -3.38 5.15 32.98
C LEU A 202 -2.29 6.21 33.27
N ARG A 203 -1.20 6.28 32.50
CA ARG A 203 -0.07 7.19 32.82
C ARG A 203 0.53 7.98 31.66
N HIS A 204 -0.11 8.04 30.50
CA HIS A 204 0.36 8.92 29.43
C HIS A 204 -0.51 10.18 29.32
N PRO A 205 0.07 11.38 29.26
CA PRO A 205 -0.68 12.60 29.00
C PRO A 205 -1.55 12.40 27.74
N GLN A 206 -2.81 12.82 27.76
CA GLN A 206 -3.71 12.70 26.60
C GLN A 206 -3.05 13.27 25.32
N THR A 207 -2.26 14.33 25.45
CA THR A 207 -1.46 14.92 24.37
C THR A 207 -0.46 13.94 23.74
N LYS A 208 0.22 13.11 24.54
CA LYS A 208 1.15 12.09 24.01
C LYS A 208 0.40 11.03 23.21
N LEU A 209 -0.75 10.57 23.71
CA LEU A 209 -1.59 9.58 23.03
C LEU A 209 -2.12 10.11 21.69
N ILE A 210 -2.52 11.38 21.65
CA ILE A 210 -2.96 12.05 20.42
C ILE A 210 -1.80 12.16 19.42
N HIS A 211 -0.60 12.52 19.86
CA HIS A 211 0.57 12.56 18.99
C HIS A 211 0.93 11.16 18.44
N ASP A 212 1.07 10.16 19.31
CA ASP A 212 1.40 8.78 18.91
C ASP A 212 0.30 8.18 18.01
N SER A 213 -0.96 8.63 18.12
CA SER A 213 -2.04 8.19 17.24
C SER A 213 -1.81 8.48 15.76
N LEU A 214 -1.22 9.64 15.43
CA LEU A 214 -0.89 9.99 14.05
C LEU A 214 0.29 9.17 13.55
N LEU A 215 1.25 8.85 14.41
CA LEU A 215 2.35 7.93 14.07
C LEU A 215 1.81 6.51 13.81
N HIS A 216 0.84 6.05 14.61
CA HIS A 216 0.17 4.77 14.40
C HIS A 216 -0.63 4.74 13.10
N LEU A 217 -1.23 5.87 12.70
CA LEU A 217 -1.88 6.03 11.40
C LEU A 217 -0.86 5.90 10.26
N LEU A 218 0.25 6.63 10.34
CA LEU A 218 1.31 6.63 9.33
C LEU A 218 1.91 5.23 9.14
N ASP A 219 2.27 4.54 10.23
CA ASP A 219 2.75 3.15 10.17
C ASP A 219 1.72 2.22 9.49
N GLY A 220 0.44 2.41 9.81
CA GLY A 220 -0.64 1.65 9.16
C GLY A 220 -0.82 1.99 7.68
N ILE A 221 -0.55 3.22 7.26
CA ILE A 221 -0.55 3.63 5.84
C ILE A 221 0.60 2.97 5.08
N VAL A 222 1.80 2.90 5.69
CA VAL A 222 2.96 2.18 5.10
C VAL A 222 2.62 0.70 4.94
N LEU A 223 2.02 0.07 5.97
CA LEU A 223 1.58 -1.32 5.88
C LEU A 223 0.47 -1.52 4.83
N LEU A 224 -0.50 -0.59 4.73
CA LEU A 224 -1.55 -0.63 3.70
C LEU A 224 -0.97 -0.60 2.28
N TYR A 225 0.11 0.17 2.09
CA TYR A 225 0.81 0.21 0.81
C TYR A 225 1.38 -1.15 0.44
N HIS A 226 2.12 -1.76 1.38
CA HIS A 226 2.76 -3.06 1.20
C HIS A 226 1.76 -4.18 0.90
N ILE A 227 0.68 -4.29 1.70
CA ILE A 227 -0.28 -5.39 1.55
C ILE A 227 -1.11 -5.29 0.25
N GLY A 228 -1.37 -4.07 -0.23
CA GLY A 228 -2.42 -3.82 -1.21
C GLY A 228 -2.10 -2.77 -2.28
N ALA A 229 -1.73 -1.55 -1.88
CA ALA A 229 -1.70 -0.42 -2.82
C ALA A 229 -0.67 -0.60 -3.94
N HIS A 230 0.52 -1.15 -3.65
CA HIS A 230 1.53 -1.38 -4.68
C HIS A 230 1.06 -2.30 -5.81
N LYS A 231 0.40 -3.42 -5.44
CA LYS A 231 -0.15 -4.39 -6.41
C LYS A 231 -1.18 -3.76 -7.33
N GLN A 232 -1.97 -2.83 -6.83
CA GLN A 232 -2.95 -2.09 -7.62
C GLN A 232 -2.25 -1.19 -8.66
N LEU A 233 -1.15 -0.53 -8.29
CA LEU A 233 -0.35 0.25 -9.25
C LEU A 233 0.25 -0.64 -10.36
N GLY A 234 0.70 -1.84 -10.03
CA GLY A 234 1.16 -2.82 -11.03
C GLY A 234 0.07 -3.20 -12.04
N LYS A 235 -1.18 -3.38 -11.59
CA LYS A 235 -2.32 -3.64 -12.49
C LYS A 235 -2.62 -2.46 -13.43
N ILE A 236 -2.51 -1.23 -12.93
CA ILE A 236 -2.65 -0.02 -13.74
C ILE A 236 -1.60 0.01 -14.84
N ALA A 237 -0.35 -0.30 -14.50
CA ALA A 237 0.74 -0.34 -15.48
C ALA A 237 0.52 -1.42 -16.54
N ALA A 238 0.17 -2.65 -16.14
CA ALA A 238 -0.15 -3.73 -17.07
C ALA A 238 -1.32 -3.38 -18.00
N GLN A 239 -2.34 -2.68 -17.48
CA GLN A 239 -3.46 -2.20 -18.29
C GLN A 239 -3.00 -1.14 -19.31
N ARG A 240 -2.13 -0.21 -18.91
CA ARG A 240 -1.54 0.80 -19.81
C ARG A 240 -0.72 0.14 -20.91
N ASP A 241 0.11 -0.84 -20.57
CA ASP A 241 0.96 -1.53 -21.53
C ASP A 241 0.11 -2.33 -22.52
N SER A 242 -0.92 -3.06 -22.04
CA SER A 242 -1.92 -3.70 -22.89
C SER A 242 -2.65 -2.71 -23.82
N MET A 243 -2.97 -1.50 -23.34
CA MET A 243 -3.57 -0.46 -24.16
C MET A 243 -2.61 0.00 -25.27
N ASN A 244 -1.32 0.16 -24.98
CA ASN A 244 -0.30 0.50 -25.97
C ASN A 244 -0.13 -0.58 -27.04
N ASP A 245 -0.13 -1.86 -26.64
CA ASP A 245 -0.07 -2.99 -27.58
C ASP A 245 -1.28 -3.02 -28.51
N ASN A 246 -2.48 -2.80 -27.96
CA ASN A 246 -3.71 -2.71 -28.76
C ASN A 246 -3.68 -1.52 -29.75
N ILE A 247 -3.12 -0.37 -29.34
CA ILE A 247 -2.91 0.77 -30.25
C ILE A 247 -1.96 0.38 -31.38
N ALA A 248 -0.85 -0.30 -31.07
CA ALA A 248 0.10 -0.76 -32.08
C ALA A 248 -0.55 -1.73 -33.08
N HIS A 249 -1.36 -2.68 -32.60
CA HIS A 249 -2.12 -3.60 -33.45
C HIS A 249 -3.10 -2.88 -34.37
N VAL A 250 -3.85 -1.89 -33.86
CA VAL A 250 -4.76 -1.08 -34.70
C VAL A 250 -3.99 -0.32 -35.78
N LEU A 251 -2.85 0.29 -35.44
CA LEU A 251 -2.02 1.00 -36.41
C LEU A 251 -1.44 0.06 -37.48
N GLU A 252 -1.09 -1.17 -37.11
CA GLU A 252 -0.62 -2.19 -38.06
C GLU A 252 -1.76 -2.67 -38.98
N LEU A 253 -2.94 -2.91 -38.42
CA LEU A 253 -4.14 -3.26 -39.20
C LEU A 253 -4.51 -2.14 -40.16
N ASP A 254 -4.47 -0.87 -39.74
CA ASP A 254 -4.73 0.27 -40.61
C ASP A 254 -3.75 0.32 -41.79
N LYS A 255 -2.46 0.05 -41.56
CA LYS A 255 -1.47 -0.04 -42.65
C LYS A 255 -1.78 -1.19 -43.61
N LYS A 256 -2.14 -2.36 -43.09
CA LYS A 256 -2.48 -3.55 -43.91
C LYS A 256 -3.75 -3.33 -44.73
N ILE A 257 -4.79 -2.75 -44.14
CA ILE A 257 -6.05 -2.42 -44.82
C ILE A 257 -5.78 -1.43 -45.96
N ASN A 258 -4.98 -0.39 -45.72
CA ASN A 258 -4.62 0.59 -46.75
C ASN A 258 -3.83 -0.05 -47.90
N TYR A 259 -2.84 -0.91 -47.59
CA TYR A 259 -2.07 -1.65 -48.60
C TYR A 259 -2.95 -2.59 -49.43
N CYS A 260 -3.81 -3.37 -48.78
CA CYS A 260 -4.69 -4.33 -49.46
C CYS A 260 -5.73 -3.62 -50.35
N SER A 261 -6.19 -2.44 -49.94
CA SER A 261 -7.11 -1.59 -50.71
C SER A 261 -6.44 -1.01 -51.96
N GLN A 262 -5.16 -0.66 -51.89
CA GLN A 262 -4.39 -0.14 -53.03
C GLN A 262 -3.97 -1.23 -54.02
N ASN A 263 -3.71 -2.44 -53.53
CA ASN A 263 -3.18 -3.56 -54.34
C ASN A 263 -4.26 -4.52 -54.88
N GLY A 264 -5.55 -4.20 -54.72
CA GLY A 264 -6.65 -4.98 -55.30
C GLY A 264 -6.88 -6.34 -54.63
N SER A 265 -6.88 -6.37 -53.29
CA SER A 265 -7.15 -7.60 -52.51
C SER A 265 -8.64 -7.98 -52.49
N HIS A 266 -8.93 -9.25 -52.18
CA HIS A 266 -10.29 -9.78 -52.18
C HIS A 266 -11.18 -9.07 -51.12
N PRO A 267 -12.42 -8.66 -51.46
CA PRO A 267 -13.26 -7.85 -50.57
C PRO A 267 -13.59 -8.53 -49.23
N SER A 268 -13.71 -9.86 -49.20
CA SER A 268 -13.94 -10.62 -47.97
C SER A 268 -12.78 -10.51 -46.96
N LEU A 269 -11.53 -10.38 -47.42
CA LEU A 269 -10.38 -10.19 -46.54
C LEU A 269 -10.36 -8.79 -45.93
N LEU A 270 -10.75 -7.77 -46.70
CA LEU A 270 -10.88 -6.39 -46.22
C LEU A 270 -11.99 -6.27 -45.17
N GLU A 271 -13.10 -7.00 -45.36
CA GLU A 271 -14.19 -7.08 -44.39
C GLU A 271 -13.73 -7.73 -43.07
N GLU A 272 -13.05 -8.87 -43.13
CA GLU A 272 -12.53 -9.58 -41.95
C GLU A 272 -11.52 -8.71 -41.17
N MET A 273 -10.60 -8.04 -41.88
CA MET A 273 -9.67 -7.08 -41.26
C MET A 273 -10.40 -5.89 -40.63
N GLY A 274 -11.45 -5.39 -41.28
CA GLY A 274 -12.31 -4.34 -40.75
C GLY A 274 -13.04 -4.76 -39.47
N SER A 275 -13.57 -5.99 -39.44
CA SER A 275 -14.19 -6.56 -38.24
C SER A 275 -13.17 -6.74 -37.11
N SER A 276 -11.97 -7.25 -37.40
CA SER A 276 -10.88 -7.39 -36.42
C SER A 276 -10.50 -6.04 -35.82
N ARG A 277 -10.33 -5.01 -36.67
CA ARG A 277 -10.07 -3.63 -36.23
C ARG A 277 -11.16 -3.11 -35.32
N ALA A 278 -12.44 -3.34 -35.64
CA ALA A 278 -13.56 -2.89 -34.82
C ALA A 278 -13.54 -3.50 -33.41
N VAL A 279 -13.16 -4.78 -33.26
CA VAL A 279 -12.99 -5.42 -31.96
C VAL A 279 -11.91 -4.73 -31.12
N PHE A 280 -10.75 -4.45 -31.71
CA PHE A 280 -9.68 -3.72 -31.01
C PHE A 280 -10.08 -2.30 -30.63
N ILE A 281 -10.79 -1.57 -31.50
CA ILE A 281 -11.30 -0.23 -31.19
C ILE A 281 -12.28 -0.26 -30.01
N ASN A 282 -13.24 -1.20 -30.00
CA ASN A 282 -14.17 -1.34 -28.88
C ASN A 282 -13.42 -1.63 -27.56
N LYS A 283 -12.37 -2.45 -27.61
CA LYS A 283 -11.53 -2.71 -26.44
C LYS A 283 -10.77 -1.47 -25.97
N LEU A 284 -10.21 -0.71 -26.92
CA LEU A 284 -9.50 0.54 -26.63
C LEU A 284 -10.42 1.60 -26.04
N GLU A 285 -11.68 1.69 -26.47
CA GLU A 285 -12.66 2.61 -25.87
C GLU A 285 -12.94 2.30 -24.40
N GLU A 286 -13.04 1.01 -24.05
CA GLU A 286 -13.17 0.57 -22.66
C GLU A 286 -11.93 0.91 -21.84
N GLN A 287 -10.74 0.56 -22.34
CA GLN A 287 -9.47 0.86 -21.68
C GLN A 287 -9.22 2.36 -21.53
N ALA A 288 -9.62 3.18 -22.51
CA ALA A 288 -9.50 4.62 -22.46
C ALA A 288 -10.37 5.24 -21.34
N ARG A 289 -11.56 4.69 -21.08
CA ARG A 289 -12.39 5.11 -19.93
C ARG A 289 -11.71 4.80 -18.61
N GLN A 290 -11.19 3.57 -18.46
CA GLN A 290 -10.46 3.17 -17.27
C GLN A 290 -9.20 4.01 -17.06
N GLN A 291 -8.43 4.29 -18.12
CA GLN A 291 -7.24 5.14 -18.07
C GLN A 291 -7.58 6.59 -17.72
N ALA A 292 -8.70 7.12 -18.21
CA ALA A 292 -9.17 8.46 -17.83
C ALA A 292 -9.54 8.54 -16.34
N TRP A 293 -10.14 7.48 -15.80
CA TRP A 293 -10.40 7.37 -14.36
C TRP A 293 -9.10 7.30 -13.55
N VAL A 294 -8.15 6.43 -13.93
CA VAL A 294 -6.83 6.33 -13.27
C VAL A 294 -6.12 7.69 -13.28
N THR A 295 -6.14 8.37 -14.43
CA THR A 295 -5.46 9.66 -14.55
C THR A 295 -6.10 10.71 -13.63
N ALA A 296 -7.42 10.69 -13.47
CA ALA A 296 -8.13 11.60 -12.59
C ALA A 296 -7.94 11.28 -11.09
N ALA A 297 -7.99 10.00 -10.71
CA ALA A 297 -8.02 9.57 -9.31
C ALA A 297 -6.64 9.26 -8.71
N VAL A 298 -5.66 8.91 -9.55
CA VAL A 298 -4.34 8.42 -9.11
C VAL A 298 -3.20 9.31 -9.62
N HIS A 299 -3.20 9.69 -10.91
CA HIS A 299 -2.10 10.47 -11.51
C HIS A 299 -2.28 11.99 -11.38
N SER A 300 -2.65 12.45 -10.19
CA SER A 300 -2.57 13.89 -9.85
C SER A 300 -1.18 14.23 -9.33
N GLN A 301 -0.67 15.42 -9.69
CA GLN A 301 0.63 15.90 -9.22
C GLN A 301 0.72 15.91 -7.69
N THR A 302 -0.38 16.22 -7.01
CA THR A 302 -0.46 16.18 -5.54
C THR A 302 -0.24 14.77 -5.00
N LYS A 303 -0.81 13.75 -5.64
CA LYS A 303 -0.68 12.35 -5.19
C LYS A 303 0.71 11.80 -5.46
N HIS A 304 1.35 12.21 -6.56
CA HIS A 304 2.75 11.90 -6.84
C HIS A 304 3.66 12.52 -5.77
N MET A 305 3.47 13.80 -5.43
CA MET A 305 4.25 14.47 -4.38
C MET A 305 4.05 13.82 -3.00
N GLN A 306 2.83 13.40 -2.68
CA GLN A 306 2.57 12.66 -1.44
C GLN A 306 3.34 11.34 -1.37
N LEU A 307 3.51 10.64 -2.50
CA LEU A 307 4.30 9.41 -2.54
C LEU A 307 5.79 9.70 -2.35
N ILE A 308 6.33 10.74 -2.99
CA ILE A 308 7.70 11.20 -2.80
C ILE A 308 7.96 11.52 -1.31
N ASN A 309 7.08 12.33 -0.70
CA ASN A 309 7.17 12.66 0.73
C ASN A 309 7.09 11.42 1.62
N LEU A 310 6.28 10.42 1.27
CA LEU A 310 6.20 9.17 2.04
C LEU A 310 7.49 8.35 1.94
N ILE A 311 8.11 8.29 0.75
CA ILE A 311 9.42 7.64 0.56
C ILE A 311 10.48 8.35 1.40
N GLU A 312 10.51 9.69 1.40
CA GLU A 312 11.42 10.47 2.25
C GLU A 312 11.26 10.12 3.73
N VAL A 313 10.01 10.04 4.21
CA VAL A 313 9.68 9.67 5.59
C VAL A 313 10.14 8.25 5.92
N ILE A 314 9.89 7.28 5.03
CA ILE A 314 10.34 5.89 5.21
C ILE A 314 11.87 5.82 5.22
N LEU A 315 12.54 6.48 4.27
CA LEU A 315 13.99 6.54 4.19
C LEU A 315 14.60 7.14 5.46
N LYS A 316 14.04 8.26 5.94
CA LYS A 316 14.51 8.91 7.16
C LYS A 316 14.28 8.03 8.39
N THR A 317 13.13 7.37 8.48
CA THR A 317 12.81 6.39 9.53
C THR A 317 13.83 5.27 9.55
N LEU A 318 14.17 4.71 8.38
CA LEU A 318 15.16 3.64 8.25
C LEU A 318 16.58 4.10 8.59
N LYS A 319 16.99 5.30 8.15
CA LYS A 319 18.30 5.90 8.51
C LYS A 319 18.39 6.12 10.03
N ASN A 320 17.35 6.67 10.64
CA ASN A 320 17.30 6.86 12.09
C ASN A 320 17.36 5.53 12.86
N ALA A 321 16.62 4.52 12.41
CA ALA A 321 16.66 3.20 13.03
C ALA A 321 18.03 2.53 12.85
N SER A 322 18.69 2.72 11.70
CA SER A 322 20.05 2.23 11.46
C SER A 322 21.08 2.89 12.40
N ASN A 323 20.89 4.16 12.76
CA ASN A 323 21.74 4.86 13.71
C ASN A 323 21.60 4.36 15.16
N GLU A 324 20.52 3.64 15.51
CA GLU A 324 20.33 3.01 16.83
C GLU A 324 21.06 1.66 16.96
N GLY A 325 21.96 1.33 16.03
CA GLY A 325 22.83 0.16 16.15
C GLY A 325 22.08 -1.17 16.04
N GLY A 326 22.16 -2.03 17.06
CA GLY A 326 21.53 -3.36 17.06
C GLY A 326 20.01 -3.31 16.96
N LEU A 327 19.39 -2.24 17.48
CA LEU A 327 17.93 -2.05 17.49
C LEU A 327 17.34 -1.90 16.08
N PHE A 328 18.16 -1.63 15.06
CA PHE A 328 17.75 -1.66 13.66
C PHE A 328 17.09 -3.00 13.27
N GLY A 329 17.49 -4.10 13.94
CA GLY A 329 16.88 -5.41 13.73
C GLY A 329 15.38 -5.46 14.04
N PHE A 330 14.84 -4.56 14.87
CA PHE A 330 13.41 -4.52 15.22
C PHE A 330 12.52 -3.86 14.18
N VAL A 331 13.08 -3.23 13.15
CA VAL A 331 12.26 -2.63 12.08
C VAL A 331 11.46 -3.75 11.39
N PRO A 332 10.15 -3.57 11.17
CA PRO A 332 9.36 -4.52 10.38
C PRO A 332 9.85 -4.60 8.94
N ASP A 333 9.88 -5.81 8.38
CA ASP A 333 10.42 -6.07 7.03
C ASP A 333 9.75 -5.22 5.94
N PHE A 334 8.43 -4.99 6.07
CA PHE A 334 7.65 -4.23 5.10
C PHE A 334 8.13 -2.79 4.91
N TYR A 335 8.89 -2.19 5.83
CA TYR A 335 9.44 -0.84 5.62
C TYR A 335 10.46 -0.84 4.48
N VAL A 336 11.35 -1.83 4.47
CA VAL A 336 12.35 -2.00 3.40
C VAL A 336 11.65 -2.39 2.10
N SER A 337 10.73 -3.36 2.15
CA SER A 337 9.95 -3.76 0.97
C SER A 337 9.19 -2.57 0.38
N SER A 338 8.45 -1.82 1.21
CA SER A 338 7.70 -0.62 0.78
C SER A 338 8.61 0.44 0.17
N LEU A 339 9.78 0.71 0.75
CA LEU A 339 10.73 1.68 0.18
C LEU A 339 11.11 1.29 -1.25
N THR A 340 11.51 0.03 -1.45
CA THR A 340 11.96 -0.47 -2.76
C THR A 340 10.82 -0.52 -3.79
N GLU A 341 9.64 -0.93 -3.36
CA GLU A 341 8.41 -0.98 -4.15
C GLU A 341 7.96 0.42 -4.59
N MET A 342 7.96 1.40 -3.67
CA MET A 342 7.60 2.78 -3.95
C MET A 342 8.59 3.45 -4.92
N CYS A 343 9.90 3.23 -4.75
CA CYS A 343 10.89 3.73 -5.70
C CYS A 343 10.66 3.16 -7.11
N THR A 344 10.30 1.88 -7.22
CA THR A 344 9.96 1.25 -8.50
C THR A 344 8.66 1.83 -9.08
N ALA A 345 7.67 2.08 -8.23
CA ALA A 345 6.41 2.69 -8.64
C ALA A 345 6.59 4.09 -9.24
N ILE A 346 7.40 4.94 -8.60
CA ILE A 346 7.71 6.29 -9.13
C ILE A 346 8.33 6.21 -10.52
N ARG A 347 9.22 5.25 -10.76
CA ARG A 347 9.91 5.11 -12.06
C ARG A 347 9.00 4.57 -13.17
N LEU A 348 8.13 3.61 -12.87
CA LEU A 348 7.44 2.83 -13.90
C LEU A 348 5.97 3.22 -14.11
N TYR A 349 5.29 3.63 -13.04
CA TYR A 349 3.83 3.70 -13.05
C TYR A 349 3.30 5.11 -13.33
N PHE A 350 4.05 6.15 -12.95
CA PHE A 350 3.66 7.53 -13.22
C PHE A 350 4.05 7.96 -14.65
N THR A 351 3.16 8.71 -15.29
CA THR A 351 3.28 9.12 -16.71
C THR A 351 4.32 10.20 -16.95
N GLU A 352 4.70 10.96 -15.92
CA GLU A 352 5.80 11.91 -16.02
C GLU A 352 7.09 11.26 -15.53
N PRO A 353 8.16 11.26 -16.35
CA PRO A 353 9.43 10.68 -15.93
C PRO A 353 9.98 11.45 -14.72
N PRO A 354 10.63 10.76 -13.76
CA PRO A 354 11.16 11.36 -12.52
C PRO A 354 12.16 12.50 -12.78
N GLU A 355 12.74 12.55 -13.98
CA GLU A 355 13.66 13.60 -14.45
C GLU A 355 13.05 15.01 -14.49
N LYS A 356 11.71 15.13 -14.49
CA LYS A 356 11.03 16.44 -14.48
C LYS A 356 10.79 17.00 -13.08
N VAL A 357 11.03 16.22 -12.03
CA VAL A 357 10.85 16.64 -10.63
C VAL A 357 12.23 16.59 -9.94
N PRO A 358 12.92 17.73 -9.77
CA PRO A 358 14.28 17.76 -9.20
C PRO A 358 14.37 17.09 -7.82
N GLU A 359 13.31 17.22 -7.02
CA GLU A 359 13.18 16.60 -5.69
C GLU A 359 13.25 15.07 -5.76
N SER A 360 12.75 14.46 -6.84
CA SER A 360 12.80 13.01 -7.04
C SER A 360 14.22 12.50 -7.30
N GLN A 361 15.11 13.29 -7.91
CA GLN A 361 16.48 12.85 -8.20
C GLN A 361 17.31 12.79 -6.93
N ASN A 362 17.27 13.84 -6.09
CA ASN A 362 17.97 13.88 -4.81
C ASN A 362 17.49 12.75 -3.89
N LEU A 363 16.17 12.50 -3.88
CA LEU A 363 15.58 11.40 -3.13
C LEU A 363 16.11 10.04 -3.61
N LEU A 364 16.15 9.80 -4.92
CA LEU A 364 16.68 8.56 -5.47
C LEU A 364 18.17 8.39 -5.15
N THR A 365 18.99 9.44 -5.19
CA THR A 365 20.39 9.37 -4.72
C THR A 365 20.45 8.94 -3.26
N ALA A 366 19.67 9.59 -2.38
CA ALA A 366 19.65 9.28 -0.96
C ALA A 366 19.14 7.86 -0.64
N VAL A 367 18.24 7.31 -1.46
CA VAL A 367 17.82 5.91 -1.41
C VAL A 367 18.94 5.00 -1.90
N GLY A 368 19.59 5.34 -3.01
CA GLY A 368 20.74 4.60 -3.55
C GLY A 368 21.86 4.44 -2.51
N GLU A 369 22.20 5.52 -1.81
CA GLU A 369 23.14 5.50 -0.67
C GLU A 369 22.72 4.52 0.41
N PHE A 370 21.44 4.55 0.80
CA PHE A 370 20.92 3.64 1.81
C PHE A 370 20.99 2.18 1.35
N LEU A 371 20.62 1.89 0.10
CA LEU A 371 20.69 0.53 -0.47
C LEU A 371 22.13 0.02 -0.51
N ALA A 372 23.07 0.84 -0.97
CA ALA A 372 24.49 0.50 -1.06
C ALA A 372 25.14 0.29 0.32
N LEU A 373 24.68 1.02 1.34
CA LEU A 373 25.16 0.82 2.72
C LEU A 373 24.60 -0.47 3.35
N HIS A 374 23.34 -0.83 3.06
CA HIS A 374 22.62 -1.87 3.80
C HIS A 374 22.47 -3.21 3.08
N PHE A 375 22.81 -3.35 1.79
CA PHE A 375 22.64 -4.62 1.06
C PHE A 375 23.44 -5.81 1.66
N CYS A 376 24.57 -5.53 2.31
CA CYS A 376 25.37 -6.51 3.04
C CYS A 376 25.40 -6.29 4.57
N ASP A 377 24.42 -5.55 5.11
CA ASP A 377 24.36 -5.31 6.55
C ASP A 377 24.06 -6.59 7.33
N SER A 378 24.98 -6.97 8.22
CA SER A 378 24.86 -8.15 9.07
C SER A 378 23.65 -8.14 10.01
N ARG A 379 23.10 -6.96 10.33
CA ARG A 379 21.92 -6.78 11.19
C ARG A 379 20.63 -7.16 10.48
N ILE A 380 20.61 -7.10 9.15
CA ILE A 380 19.51 -7.62 8.34
C ILE A 380 19.77 -9.11 8.19
N VAL A 381 18.91 -9.94 8.77
CA VAL A 381 18.98 -11.41 8.72
C VAL A 381 17.87 -11.98 7.84
N TYR A 382 16.71 -11.32 7.82
CA TYR A 382 15.56 -11.79 7.06
C TYR A 382 15.82 -11.82 5.55
N ALA A 383 15.62 -12.99 4.95
CA ALA A 383 16.01 -13.27 3.56
C ALA A 383 15.25 -12.39 2.56
N ASN A 384 13.93 -12.24 2.71
CA ASN A 384 13.13 -11.45 1.77
C ASN A 384 13.56 -9.97 1.76
N SER A 385 13.90 -9.39 2.92
CA SER A 385 14.42 -8.01 2.96
C SER A 385 15.77 -7.89 2.27
N LYS A 386 16.66 -8.87 2.40
CA LYS A 386 17.95 -8.89 1.66
C LYS A 386 17.71 -8.97 0.16
N ASP A 387 16.83 -9.87 -0.27
CA ASP A 387 16.50 -10.04 -1.68
C ASP A 387 15.88 -8.76 -2.24
N SER A 388 14.95 -8.12 -1.52
CA SER A 388 14.37 -6.82 -1.90
C SER A 388 15.44 -5.74 -2.04
N LEU A 389 16.40 -5.64 -1.12
CA LEU A 389 17.51 -4.67 -1.21
C LEU A 389 18.40 -4.92 -2.42
N ILE A 390 18.77 -6.19 -2.66
CA ILE A 390 19.62 -6.59 -3.79
C ILE A 390 18.91 -6.32 -5.12
N GLN A 391 17.64 -6.71 -5.23
CA GLN A 391 16.83 -6.46 -6.42
C GLN A 391 16.65 -4.96 -6.67
N ALA A 392 16.40 -4.17 -5.62
CA ALA A 392 16.30 -2.72 -5.73
C ALA A 392 17.61 -2.10 -6.20
N LEU A 393 18.74 -2.49 -5.60
CA LEU A 393 20.06 -1.98 -5.98
C LEU A 393 20.37 -2.34 -7.45
N GLY A 394 20.10 -3.59 -7.86
CA GLY A 394 20.19 -4.00 -9.26
C GLY A 394 19.31 -3.13 -10.17
N GLY A 395 18.06 -2.90 -9.78
CA GLY A 395 17.14 -2.02 -10.50
C GLY A 395 17.64 -0.58 -10.65
N PHE A 396 18.37 -0.06 -9.66
CA PHE A 396 18.99 1.27 -9.72
C PHE A 396 20.18 1.31 -10.70
N VAL A 397 20.96 0.24 -10.80
CA VAL A 397 22.09 0.15 -11.75
C VAL A 397 21.62 0.07 -13.21
N PHE A 398 20.47 -0.57 -13.46
CA PHE A 398 19.98 -0.77 -14.83
C PHE A 398 19.22 0.42 -15.45
N HIS A 399 18.96 1.50 -14.71
CA HIS A 399 18.28 2.69 -15.23
C HIS A 399 19.19 3.91 -15.20
N GLN A 400 19.29 4.62 -16.33
CA GLN A 400 20.19 5.77 -16.50
C GLN A 400 20.01 6.84 -15.41
N THR A 401 18.77 7.18 -15.04
CA THR A 401 18.48 8.22 -14.06
C THR A 401 18.97 7.84 -12.65
N THR A 402 18.80 6.59 -12.25
CA THR A 402 19.25 6.10 -10.94
C THR A 402 20.73 5.71 -10.93
N LEU A 403 21.30 5.36 -12.09
CA LEU A 403 22.73 5.16 -12.24
C LEU A 403 23.48 6.47 -12.04
N THR A 404 23.04 7.56 -12.69
CA THR A 404 23.57 8.90 -12.42
C THR A 404 23.43 9.27 -10.94
N ALA A 405 22.31 8.90 -10.31
CA ALA A 405 22.10 9.13 -8.88
C ALA A 405 23.10 8.34 -8.00
N LEU A 406 23.45 7.11 -8.38
CA LEU A 406 24.49 6.30 -7.72
C LEU A 406 25.91 6.83 -7.99
N GLU A 407 26.19 7.29 -9.21
CA GLU A 407 27.49 7.87 -9.59
C GLU A 407 27.78 9.20 -8.87
N MET A 408 26.73 9.92 -8.46
CA MET A 408 26.81 11.17 -7.71
C MET A 408 26.94 10.96 -6.19
N MET A 409 26.99 9.71 -5.72
CA MET A 409 27.19 9.42 -4.30
C MET A 409 28.57 9.90 -3.83
N PRO A 410 28.67 10.51 -2.64
CA PRO A 410 29.96 10.87 -2.08
C PRO A 410 30.82 9.61 -1.88
N GLU A 411 32.08 9.64 -2.32
CA GLU A 411 33.06 8.60 -1.98
C GLU A 411 33.16 8.53 -0.45
N GLN A 412 32.79 7.38 0.13
CA GLN A 412 32.90 7.11 1.56
C GLN A 412 34.27 6.57 1.94
#